data_AF-A0A3D4G0F1-F1
#
_entry.id   AF-A0A3D4G0F1-F1
#
_cell.length_a   1.000
_cell.length_b   1.000
_cell.length_c   1.000
_cell.angle_alpha   90.00
_cell.angle_beta   90.00
_cell.angle_gamma   90.00
#
_symmetry.space_group_name_H-M   'P 1'
#
loop_
_entity.id
_entity.type
_entity.pdbx_description
1 polymer ?
#
loop_
_entity_poly.entity_id
_entity_poly.type
_entity_poly.pdbx_seq_one_letter_code
_entity_poly.pdbx_strand_id
1 'polypeptide(L)'
;GIAGIVLTVGMAVDANVLIFERIREELAVGRANRTSLEEGFGNALSAIVDSNVTTLLTALVLFQFGTGPVRGFAVTLSIGIVASFFSALFVTRTLFLLYLSGKKASDLVSI
;
A
#
# COMPACT_ATOMS: atom_id res chain seq x y z
N GLY A 1 1.15 22.04 -5.60
CA GLY A 1 1.69 22.32 -6.94
C GLY A 1 1.34 21.17 -7.85
N ILE A 2 1.17 21.41 -9.15
CA ILE A 2 0.74 20.37 -10.11
C ILE A 2 1.70 19.16 -10.12
N ALA A 3 3.00 19.40 -9.94
CA ALA A 3 4.01 18.34 -9.82
C ALA A 3 3.73 17.33 -8.69
N GLY A 4 3.17 17.77 -7.55
CA GLY A 4 2.85 16.89 -6.44
C GLY A 4 1.68 15.95 -6.75
N ILE A 5 0.73 16.41 -7.57
CA ILE A 5 -0.40 15.59 -8.03
C ILE A 5 0.11 14.51 -8.99
N VAL A 6 0.93 14.89 -9.98
CA VAL A 6 1.52 13.93 -10.93
C VAL A 6 2.36 12.87 -10.22
N LEU A 7 3.19 13.29 -9.24
CA LEU A 7 3.99 12.37 -8.44
C LEU A 7 3.11 11.41 -7.63
N THR A 8 2.05 11.91 -7.00
CA THR A 8 1.11 11.07 -6.23
C THR A 8 0.49 10.00 -7.11
N VAL A 9 0.11 10.33 -8.35
CA VAL A 9 -0.43 9.35 -9.30
C VAL A 9 0.59 8.27 -9.64
N GLY A 10 1.85 8.64 -9.90
CA GLY A 10 2.93 7.66 -10.16
C GLY A 10 3.18 6.73 -8.97
N MET A 11 3.24 7.28 -7.76
CA MET A 11 3.45 6.52 -6.53
C MET A 11 2.28 5.61 -6.17
N ALA A 12 1.04 6.01 -6.49
CA ALA A 12 -0.14 5.18 -6.27
C ALA A 12 -0.13 3.91 -7.15
N VAL A 13 0.55 3.92 -8.29
CA VAL A 13 0.68 2.74 -9.17
C VAL A 13 1.84 1.84 -8.73
N ASP A 14 2.93 2.41 -8.25
CA ASP A 14 4.14 1.68 -7.79
C ASP A 14 3.80 0.62 -6.74
N ALA A 15 3.04 1.00 -5.71
CA ALA A 15 2.59 0.08 -4.65
C ALA A 15 1.81 -1.13 -5.19
N ASN A 16 0.96 -0.93 -6.20
CA ASN A 16 0.19 -2.00 -6.82
C ASN A 16 1.10 -2.93 -7.63
N VAL A 17 2.04 -2.37 -8.40
CA VAL A 17 3.01 -3.14 -9.18
C VAL A 17 3.88 -4.00 -8.26
N LEU A 18 4.36 -3.45 -7.14
CA LEU A 18 5.17 -4.17 -6.15
C LEU A 18 4.45 -5.39 -5.57
N ILE A 19 3.15 -5.26 -5.22
CA ILE A 19 2.32 -6.39 -4.77
C ILE A 19 2.27 -7.47 -5.85
N PHE A 20 1.95 -7.09 -7.08
CA PHE A 20 1.82 -8.04 -8.18
C PHE A 20 3.14 -8.77 -8.46
N GLU A 21 4.25 -8.05 -8.43
CA GLU A 21 5.58 -8.61 -8.63
C GLU A 21 5.94 -9.58 -7.50
N ARG A 22 5.67 -9.22 -6.24
CA ARG A 22 5.95 -10.09 -5.09
C ARG A 22 5.09 -11.35 -5.08
N ILE A 23 3.82 -11.24 -5.45
CA ILE A 23 2.95 -12.41 -5.66
C ILE A 23 3.52 -13.29 -6.79
N ARG A 24 3.98 -12.69 -7.89
CA ARG A 24 4.58 -13.44 -9.01
C ARG A 24 5.85 -14.17 -8.61
N GLU A 25 6.72 -13.54 -7.79
CA GLU A 25 7.91 -14.18 -7.23
C GLU A 25 7.57 -15.38 -6.35
N GLU A 26 6.65 -15.23 -5.39
CA GLU A 26 6.25 -16.34 -4.50
C GLU A 26 5.59 -17.50 -5.27
N LEU A 27 4.85 -17.21 -6.35
CA LEU A 27 4.29 -18.22 -7.25
C LEU A 27 5.37 -18.95 -8.05
N ALA A 28 6.41 -18.25 -8.51
CA ALA A 28 7.52 -18.83 -9.27
C ALA A 28 8.40 -19.75 -8.42
N VAL A 29 8.49 -19.52 -7.10
CA VAL A 29 9.27 -20.31 -6.16
C VAL A 29 8.55 -21.63 -5.74
N GLY A 30 7.31 -21.85 -6.18
CA GLY A 30 6.62 -23.13 -6.05
C GLY A 30 6.06 -23.44 -4.66
N ARG A 31 5.97 -22.44 -3.76
CA ARG A 31 5.25 -22.59 -2.49
C ARG A 31 3.76 -22.83 -2.78
N ALA A 32 3.15 -23.79 -2.10
CA ALA A 32 1.75 -24.19 -2.30
C ALA A 32 0.83 -22.95 -2.36
N ASN A 33 0.14 -22.79 -3.51
CA ASN A 33 -0.62 -21.60 -3.95
C ASN A 33 -1.39 -20.83 -2.85
N ARG A 34 -1.85 -21.49 -1.79
CA ARG A 34 -2.61 -20.89 -0.69
C ARG A 34 -1.73 -20.21 0.37
N THR A 35 -0.59 -20.80 0.74
CA THR A 35 0.30 -20.27 1.78
C THR A 35 1.18 -19.15 1.23
N SER A 36 1.57 -19.23 -0.04
CA SER A 36 2.28 -18.16 -0.76
C SER A 36 1.44 -16.90 -0.95
N LEU A 37 0.12 -17.04 -1.11
CA LEU A 37 -0.80 -15.89 -1.10
C LEU A 37 -0.90 -15.26 0.29
N GLU A 38 -1.02 -16.05 1.36
CA GLU A 38 -1.09 -15.54 2.75
C GLU A 38 0.15 -14.73 3.13
N GLU A 39 1.34 -15.30 2.91
CA GLU A 39 2.61 -14.63 3.24
C GLU A 39 2.91 -13.49 2.26
N GLY A 40 2.57 -13.64 0.99
CA GLY A 40 2.73 -12.60 -0.03
C GLY A 40 1.89 -11.35 0.27
N PHE A 41 0.63 -11.53 0.67
CA PHE A 41 -0.22 -10.40 1.07
C PHE A 41 0.26 -9.73 2.36
N GLY A 42 0.65 -10.50 3.38
CA GLY A 42 1.15 -9.94 4.64
C GLY A 42 2.38 -9.05 4.44
N ASN A 43 3.37 -9.56 3.70
CA ASN A 43 4.61 -8.82 3.42
C ASN A 43 4.38 -7.62 2.50
N ALA A 44 3.54 -7.77 1.47
CA ALA A 44 3.26 -6.68 0.55
C ALA A 44 2.52 -5.52 1.24
N LEU A 45 1.59 -5.81 2.16
CA LEU A 45 0.92 -4.77 2.94
C LEU A 45 1.88 -3.99 3.84
N SER A 46 2.84 -4.66 4.49
CA SER A 46 3.88 -3.98 5.28
C SER A 46 4.72 -3.04 4.41
N ALA A 47 5.13 -3.51 3.23
CA ALA A 47 5.93 -2.71 2.29
C ALA A 47 5.18 -1.46 1.81
N ILE A 48 3.88 -1.56 1.55
CA ILE A 48 3.04 -0.42 1.13
C ILE A 48 2.94 0.61 2.26
N VAL A 49 2.70 0.16 3.49
CA VAL A 49 2.59 1.05 4.65
C VAL A 49 3.92 1.79 4.87
N ASP A 50 5.04 1.07 4.87
CA ASP A 50 6.37 1.65 5.08
C ASP A 50 6.75 2.66 3.98
N SER A 51 6.44 2.37 2.71
CA SER A 51 6.66 3.27 1.58
C SER A 51 5.86 4.58 1.71
N ASN A 52 4.59 4.50 2.11
CA ASN A 52 3.77 5.70 2.32
C ASN A 52 4.25 6.53 3.54
N VAL A 53 4.66 5.86 4.62
CA VAL A 53 5.13 6.53 5.85
C VAL A 53 6.45 7.28 5.60
N THR A 54 7.43 6.65 4.95
CA THR A 54 8.70 7.32 4.60
C THR A 54 8.49 8.52 3.68
N THR A 55 7.55 8.42 2.73
CA THR A 55 7.20 9.53 1.86
C THR A 55 6.50 10.66 2.62
N LEU A 56 5.62 10.34 3.57
CA LEU A 56 4.96 11.34 4.43
C LEU A 56 5.99 12.12 5.26
N LEU A 57 6.99 11.42 5.81
CA LEU A 57 8.13 12.03 6.52
C LEU A 57 8.88 13.01 5.62
N THR A 58 9.15 12.62 4.37
CA THR A 58 9.81 13.47 3.38
C THR A 58 8.97 14.70 3.06
N ALA A 59 7.67 14.54 2.87
CA ALA A 59 6.74 15.65 2.63
C ALA A 59 6.69 16.62 3.81
N LEU A 60 6.78 16.12 5.05
CA LEU A 60 6.80 16.93 6.27
C LEU A 60 8.09 17.75 6.38
N VAL A 61 9.25 17.15 6.08
CA VAL A 61 10.53 17.86 5.98
C VAL A 61 10.48 18.93 4.90
N LEU A 62 9.96 18.62 3.70
CA LEU A 62 9.79 19.58 2.62
C LEU A 62 8.80 20.70 2.97
N PHE A 63 7.78 20.43 3.78
CA PHE A 63 6.85 21.46 4.22
C PHE A 63 7.47 22.44 5.21
N GLN A 64 8.33 21.94 6.11
CA GLN A 64 8.97 22.72 7.16
C GLN A 64 10.18 23.51 6.65
N PHE A 65 10.99 22.92 5.78
CA PHE A 65 12.23 23.51 5.26
C PHE A 65 12.12 24.04 3.82
N GLY A 66 11.07 23.68 3.08
CA GLY A 66 10.87 24.12 1.70
C GLY A 66 10.35 25.56 1.60
N THR A 67 10.80 26.28 0.58
CA THR A 67 10.41 27.66 0.30
C THR A 67 9.63 27.77 -1.02
N GLY A 68 8.73 28.76 -1.08
CA GLY A 68 7.97 29.11 -2.28
C GLY A 68 7.30 27.91 -2.98
N PRO A 69 7.74 27.52 -4.20
CA PRO A 69 7.16 26.41 -4.96
C PRO A 69 7.26 25.04 -4.26
N VAL A 70 8.34 24.80 -3.51
CA VAL A 70 8.61 23.51 -2.84
C VAL A 70 7.58 23.27 -1.73
N ARG A 71 7.22 24.32 -1.00
CA ARG A 71 6.16 24.24 0.02
C ARG A 71 4.81 23.91 -0.60
N GLY A 72 4.50 24.52 -1.74
CA GLY A 72 3.30 24.21 -2.52
C GLY A 72 3.29 22.77 -3.05
N PHE A 73 4.45 22.23 -3.42
CA PHE A 73 4.61 20.81 -3.79
C PHE A 73 4.37 19.89 -2.58
N ALA A 74 4.98 20.19 -1.44
CA ALA A 74 4.83 19.43 -0.20
C ALA A 74 3.37 19.33 0.25
N VAL A 75 2.60 20.42 0.20
CA VAL A 75 1.17 20.41 0.56
C VAL A 75 0.37 19.43 -0.32
N THR A 76 0.55 19.50 -1.64
CA THR A 76 -0.16 18.59 -2.56
C THR A 76 0.26 17.14 -2.39
N LEU A 77 1.56 16.90 -2.14
CA LEU A 77 2.09 15.57 -1.88
C LEU A 77 1.50 14.97 -0.59
N SER A 78 1.45 15.76 0.49
CA SER A 78 0.87 15.33 1.76
C SER A 78 -0.62 14.97 1.64
N ILE A 79 -1.41 15.76 0.91
CA ILE A 79 -2.83 15.44 0.67
C ILE A 79 -2.96 14.13 -0.10
N GLY A 80 -2.14 13.94 -1.14
CA GLY A 80 -2.10 12.72 -1.93
C GLY A 80 -1.77 11.48 -1.10
N ILE A 81 -0.74 11.56 -0.26
CA ILE A 81 -0.33 10.46 0.62
C ILE A 81 -1.39 10.15 1.66
N VAL A 82 -2.02 11.15 2.28
CA VAL A 82 -3.10 10.90 3.26
C VAL A 82 -4.28 10.16 2.63
N ALA A 83 -4.69 10.56 1.42
CA ALA A 83 -5.73 9.85 0.68
C ALA A 83 -5.32 8.40 0.35
N SER A 84 -4.07 8.22 -0.09
CA SER A 84 -3.52 6.90 -0.42
C SER A 84 -3.39 6.00 0.82
N PHE A 85 -2.95 6.55 1.94
CA PHE A 85 -2.82 5.85 3.22
C PHE A 85 -4.19 5.42 3.77
N PHE A 86 -5.20 6.29 3.64
CA PHE A 86 -6.57 5.92 3.99
C PHE A 86 -7.09 4.78 3.11
N SER A 87 -6.86 4.86 1.80
CA SER A 87 -7.20 3.78 0.87
C SER A 87 -6.49 2.47 1.23
N ALA A 88 -5.20 2.52 1.53
CA ALA A 88 -4.42 1.36 1.96
C ALA A 88 -5.00 0.72 3.22
N LEU A 89 -5.32 1.50 4.27
CA LEU A 89 -5.96 0.98 5.49
C LEU A 89 -7.34 0.35 5.22
N PHE A 90 -8.14 0.96 4.34
CA PHE A 90 -9.45 0.45 3.97
C PHE A 90 -9.36 -0.85 3.16
N VAL A 91 -8.40 -0.92 2.23
CA VAL A 91 -8.08 -2.11 1.45
C VAL A 91 -7.53 -3.21 2.37
N THR A 92 -6.61 -2.90 3.30
CA THR A 92 -6.11 -3.84 4.30
C THR A 92 -7.25 -4.41 5.15
N ARG A 93 -8.14 -3.55 5.68
CA ARG A 93 -9.33 -3.99 6.44
C ARG A 93 -10.22 -4.91 5.60
N THR A 94 -10.50 -4.53 4.36
CA THR A 94 -11.40 -5.26 3.46
C THR A 94 -10.82 -6.62 3.07
N LEU A 95 -9.53 -6.66 2.68
CA LEU A 95 -8.83 -7.90 2.37
C LEU A 95 -8.73 -8.82 3.58
N PHE A 96 -8.42 -8.28 4.76
CA PHE A 96 -8.36 -9.06 6.00
C PHE A 96 -9.75 -9.65 6.36
N LEU A 97 -10.82 -8.88 6.20
CA LEU A 97 -12.20 -9.34 6.41
C LEU A 97 -12.66 -10.39 5.39
N LEU A 98 -12.31 -10.23 4.12
CA LEU A 98 -12.57 -11.21 3.06
C LEU A 98 -11.82 -12.51 3.33
N TYR A 99 -10.55 -12.41 3.73
CA TYR A 99 -9.73 -13.55 4.11
C TYR A 99 -10.29 -14.28 5.35
N LEU A 100 -10.70 -13.56 6.39
CA LEU A 100 -11.37 -14.15 7.56
C LEU A 100 -12.75 -14.76 7.23
N SER A 101 -13.50 -14.17 6.30
CA SER A 101 -14.77 -14.75 5.83
C SER A 101 -14.55 -16.03 5.02
N GLY A 102 -13.45 -16.10 4.25
CA GLY A 102 -13.00 -17.34 3.61
C GLY A 102 -12.65 -18.44 4.61
N LYS A 103 -12.07 -18.08 5.78
CA LYS A 103 -11.84 -19.00 6.90
C LYS A 103 -13.14 -19.49 7.57
N LYS A 104 -14.17 -18.65 7.71
CA LYS A 104 -15.46 -19.07 8.27
C LYS A 104 -16.22 -20.09 7.40
N ALA A 105 -15.95 -20.14 6.09
CA ALA A 105 -16.59 -21.12 5.21
C ALA A 105 -15.98 -22.53 5.33
N SER A 106 -14.74 -22.69 5.82
CA SER A 106 -14.12 -24.01 6.02
C SER A 106 -14.47 -24.67 7.35
N ASP A 107 -14.85 -23.90 8.37
CA ASP A 107 -15.23 -24.43 9.70
C ASP A 107 -16.72 -24.78 9.83
N LEU A 108 -17.55 -24.50 8.82
CA LEU A 108 -18.97 -24.86 8.79
C LEU A 108 -19.27 -26.12 7.97
N VAL A 109 -18.26 -26.78 7.40
CA VAL A 109 -18.41 -28.02 6.60
C VAL A 109 -17.89 -29.26 7.36
N SER A 110 -17.48 -29.11 8.62
CA SER A 110 -16.99 -30.20 9.48
C SER A 110 -17.92 -30.54 10.65
N ILE A 111 -19.24 -30.45 10.45
CA ILE A 111 -20.24 -31.09 11.33
C ILE A 111 -20.94 -32.20 10.55
#